data_AF-A0A6G3XCF4-F1
#
_entry.id   AF-A0A6G3XCF4-F1
#
_cell.length_a   1.000
_cell.length_b   1.000
_cell.length_c   1.000
_cell.angle_alpha   90.00
_cell.angle_beta   90.00
_cell.angle_gamma   90.00
#
_symmetry.space_group_name_H-M   'P 1'
#
loop_
_entity.id
_entity.type
_entity.pdbx_description
1 polymer ?
#
loop_
_entity_poly.entity_id
_entity_poly.type
_entity_poly.pdbx_seq_one_letter_code
_entity_poly.pdbx_strand_id
1 'polypeptide(L)' 'SVNWLEQHLSKYSGAVVAVTHDRYFLNNVAEWILELDRGRAIPYEGNYSTYLDKKAARLKVEGRKDEKRQKRLKEELE' A
#
# COMPACT_ATOMS: atom_id res chain seq x y z
N SER A 1 -9.15 -1.66 -24.32
CA SER A 1 -7.85 -1.43 -24.99
C SER A 1 -6.84 -0.75 -24.07
N VAL A 2 -6.55 -1.34 -22.90
CA VAL A 2 -5.53 -0.86 -21.93
C VAL A 2 -4.23 -1.66 -22.03
N ASN A 3 -4.30 -2.87 -22.59
CA ASN A 3 -3.18 -3.80 -22.73
C ASN A 3 -1.99 -3.23 -23.52
N TRP A 4 -2.23 -2.39 -24.54
CA TRP A 4 -1.14 -1.73 -25.28
C TRP A 4 -0.35 -0.74 -24.41
N LEU A 5 -1.03 -0.05 -23.49
CA LEU A 5 -0.43 0.90 -22.57
C LEU A 5 0.40 0.16 -21.50
N GLU A 6 -0.11 -0.97 -20.99
CA GLU A 6 0.63 -1.82 -20.05
C GLU A 6 1.95 -2.31 -20.65
N GLN A 7 1.92 -2.81 -21.89
CA GLN A 7 3.12 -3.28 -22.58
C GLN A 7 4.10 -2.16 -22.92
N HIS A 8 3.59 -0.97 -23.24
CA HIS A 8 4.44 0.18 -23.55
C HIS A 8 5.15 0.67 -22.28
N LEU A 9 4.43 0.78 -21.17
CA LEU A 9 4.97 1.22 -19.89
C LEU A 9 5.96 0.22 -19.31
N SER A 10 5.71 -1.09 -19.45
CA SER A 10 6.66 -2.13 -19.01
C SER A 10 7.99 -2.11 -19.77
N LYS A 11 8.01 -1.60 -21.01
CA LYS A 11 9.24 -1.48 -21.83
C LYS A 11 9.91 -0.12 -21.70
N TYR A 12 9.30 0.83 -21.00
CA TYR A 12 9.83 2.17 -20.86
C TYR A 12 10.98 2.18 -19.85
N SER A 13 12.14 2.68 -20.24
CA SER A 13 13.37 2.66 -19.42
C SER A 13 13.47 3.80 -18.40
N GLY A 14 12.45 4.66 -18.32
CA GLY A 14 12.39 5.77 -17.36
C GLY A 14 11.46 5.49 -16.18
N ALA A 15 11.51 6.38 -15.19
CA ALA A 15 10.56 6.35 -14.08
C ALA A 15 9.20 6.88 -14.54
N VAL A 16 8.14 6.10 -14.30
CA VAL A 16 6.75 6.51 -14.57
C VAL A 16 6.00 6.58 -13.26
N VAL A 17 5.33 7.70 -13.02
CA VAL A 17 4.40 7.86 -11.90
C VAL A 17 3.00 7.93 -12.46
N ALA A 18 2.18 6.95 -12.10
CA ALA A 18 0.78 6.89 -12.49
C ALA A 18 -0.11 6.85 -11.25
N VAL A 19 -1.25 7.53 -11.30
CA VAL A 19 -2.28 7.47 -10.26
C VAL A 19 -3.53 6.88 -10.89
N THR A 20 -3.96 5.72 -10.41
CA THR A 20 -5.15 5.03 -10.91
C THR A 20 -5.86 4.28 -9.80
N HIS A 21 -7.16 4.04 -10.00
CA HIS A 21 -7.98 3.16 -9.17
C HIS A 21 -8.13 1.75 -9.78
N ASP A 22 -7.59 1.50 -10.97
CA ASP A 22 -7.66 0.19 -11.62
C ASP A 22 -6.66 -0.78 -10.97
N ARG A 23 -7.21 -1.79 -10.30
CA ARG A 23 -6.44 -2.81 -9.57
C ARG A 23 -5.63 -3.71 -10.52
N TYR A 24 -6.15 -3.99 -11.72
CA TYR A 24 -5.47 -4.86 -12.67
C TYR A 24 -4.25 -4.15 -13.27
N PHE A 25 -4.38 -2.87 -13.58
CA PHE A 25 -3.27 -2.03 -14.02
C PHE A 25 -2.15 -1.98 -12.97
N LEU A 26 -2.51 -1.71 -11.71
CA LEU A 26 -1.54 -1.68 -10.60
C LEU A 26 -0.89 -3.05 -10.35
N ASN A 27 -1.58 -4.15 -10.65
CA ASN A 27 -1.00 -5.47 -10.45
C ASN A 27 -0.04 -5.88 -11.59
N ASN A 28 -0.31 -5.41 -12.82
CA ASN A 28 0.47 -5.79 -14.00
C ASN A 28 1.65 -4.86 -14.30
N VAL A 29 1.54 -3.56 -13.99
CA VAL A 29 2.53 -2.54 -14.38
C VAL A 29 3.28 -1.98 -13.18
N ALA A 30 2.67 -1.91 -11.99
CA ALA A 30 3.32 -1.25 -10.86
C ALA A 30 4.36 -2.16 -10.20
N GLU A 31 5.61 -1.69 -10.21
CA GLU A 31 6.71 -2.28 -9.43
C GLU A 31 6.75 -1.74 -8.01
N TRP A 32 6.21 -0.54 -7.80
CA TRP A 32 6.15 0.16 -6.53
C TRP A 32 4.76 0.75 -6.31
N ILE A 33 4.25 0.62 -5.09
CA ILE A 33 2.99 1.24 -4.64
C ILE A 33 3.32 2.29 -3.59
N LEU A 34 2.87 3.52 -3.81
CA LEU A 34 2.97 4.59 -2.83
C LEU A 34 1.61 4.77 -2.15
N GLU A 35 1.53 4.42 -0.87
CA GLU A 35 0.35 4.69 -0.06
C GLU A 35 0.47 6.06 0.62
N LEU A 36 -0.54 6.89 0.50
CA LEU A 36 -0.67 8.12 1.27
C LEU A 36 -1.67 7.88 2.41
N ASP A 37 -1.17 7.81 3.64
CA ASP A 37 -1.99 7.64 4.83
C ASP A 37 -1.63 8.69 5.89
N ARG A 38 -2.64 9.38 6.42
CA ARG A 38 -2.50 10.43 7.46
C ARG A 38 -1.36 11.44 7.18
N GLY A 39 -1.20 11.86 5.94
CA GLY A 39 -0.15 12.80 5.51
C GLY A 39 1.25 12.20 5.41
N ARG A 40 1.40 10.88 5.50
CA ARG A 40 2.68 10.17 5.29
C ARG A 40 2.62 9.36 4.01
N ALA A 41 3.70 9.44 3.23
CA ALA A 41 3.91 8.62 2.06
C ALA A 41 4.69 7.36 2.45
N ILE A 42 4.11 6.20 2.20
CA ILE A 42 4.66 4.91 2.61
C ILE A 42 4.89 4.09 1.33
N PRO A 43 6.15 3.93 0.91
CA PRO A 43 6.48 3.16 -0.26
C PRO A 43 6.42 1.66 0.05
N TYR A 44 5.80 0.90 -0.84
CA TYR A 44 5.79 -0.55 -0.84
C TYR A 44 6.40 -1.04 -2.15
N GLU A 45 7.48 -1.78 -2.04
CA GLU A 45 8.06 -2.51 -3.18
C GLU A 45 7.22 -3.75 -3.48
N GLY A 46 6.84 -3.92 -4.73
CA GLY A 46 6.03 -5.01 -5.26
C GLY A 46 4.71 -4.55 -5.88
N ASN A 47 4.03 -5.51 -6.49
CA ASN A 47 2.73 -5.31 -7.12
C ASN A 47 1.61 -5.04 -6.10
N TYR A 48 0.42 -4.76 -6.61
CA TYR A 48 -0.78 -4.49 -5.81
C TYR A 48 -1.10 -5.59 -4.79
N SER A 49 -0.93 -6.87 -5.12
CA SER A 49 -1.18 -7.98 -4.20
C SER A 49 -0.23 -7.98 -3.01
N THR A 50 1.07 -7.76 -3.27
CA THR A 50 2.10 -7.66 -2.23
C THR A 50 1.87 -6.45 -1.32
N TYR A 51 1.42 -5.34 -1.89
CA TYR A 51 0.99 -4.17 -1.12
C TYR A 51 -0.16 -4.51 -0.16
N LEU A 52 -1.20 -5.22 -0.61
CA LEU A 52 -2.33 -5.60 0.24
C LEU A 52 -1.90 -6.49 1.41
N ASP A 53 -1.02 -7.45 1.17
CA ASP A 53 -0.49 -8.33 2.22
C ASP A 53 0.32 -7.55 3.27
N LYS A 54 1.23 -6.68 2.81
CA LYS A 54 2.03 -5.81 3.69
C LYS A 54 1.14 -4.86 4.49
N LYS A 55 0.11 -4.28 3.86
CA LYS A 55 -0.87 -3.42 4.51
C LYS A 55 -1.68 -4.17 5.57
N ALA A 56 -2.16 -5.37 5.26
CA ALA A 56 -2.90 -6.20 6.20
C ALA A 56 -2.04 -6.61 7.41
N ALA A 57 -0.78 -6.99 7.17
CA ALA A 57 0.17 -7.30 8.25
C ALA A 57 0.42 -6.08 9.15
N ARG A 58 0.59 -4.90 8.57
CA ARG A 58 0.78 -3.65 9.32
C ARG A 58 -0.44 -3.28 10.16
N LEU A 59 -1.64 -3.33 9.58
CA LEU A 59 -2.89 -3.05 10.29
C LEU A 59 -3.11 -3.99 11.48
N LYS A 60 -2.75 -5.28 11.34
CA LYS A 60 -2.80 -6.24 12.44
C LYS A 60 -1.84 -5.89 13.59
N VAL A 61 -0.65 -5.40 13.27
CA VAL A 61 0.34 -4.97 14.28
C VAL A 61 -0.09 -3.67 14.96
N GLU A 62 -0.61 -2.70 14.21
CA GLU A 62 -1.14 -1.44 14.74
C GLU A 62 -2.34 -1.69 15.65
N GLY A 63 -3.32 -2.49 15.22
CA GLY A 63 -4.49 -2.83 16.04
C GLY A 63 -4.12 -3.47 17.38
N ARG A 64 -3.15 -4.39 17.39
CA ARG A 64 -2.65 -5.00 18.64
C ARG A 64 -1.96 -4.01 19.58
N LYS A 65 -1.27 -3.00 19.02
CA LYS A 65 -0.61 -1.96 19.84
C LYS A 65 -1.64 -1.00 20.42
N ASP A 66 -2.64 -0.62 19.63
CA ASP A 66 -3.71 0.26 20.06
C ASP A 66 -4.56 -0.38 21.15
N GLU A 67 -4.91 -1.66 21.00
CA GLU A 67 -5.66 -2.42 22.01
C GLU A 67 -4.88 -2.52 23.35
N LYS A 68 -3.57 -2.78 23.30
CA LYS A 68 -2.71 -2.75 24.50
C LYS A 68 -2.58 -1.36 25.12
N ARG A 69 -2.58 -0.29 24.32
CA ARG A 69 -2.52 1.09 24.81
C ARG A 69 -3.86 1.49 25.45
N GLN A 70 -4.98 1.13 24.84
CA GLN A 70 -6.32 1.34 25.37
C GLN A 70 -6.52 0.62 26.70
N LYS A 71 -6.06 -0.65 26.80
CA LYS A 71 -6.15 -1.40 28.06
C LYS A 71 -5.37 -0.74 29.21
N ARG A 72 -4.13 -0.29 28.96
CA ARG A 72 -3.32 0.42 29.96
C ARG A 72 -3.92 1.76 30.39
N LEU A 73 -4.42 2.54 29.44
CA LEU A 73 -5.10 3.80 29.76
C LEU A 73 -6.33 3.55 30.64
N LYS A 74 -7.09 2.48 30.39
CA LYS A 74 -8.24 2.11 31.21
C LYS A 74 -7.82 1.69 32.62
N GLU A 75 -6.73 0.93 32.77
CA GLU A 75 -6.16 0.52 34.06
C GLU A 75 -5.57 1.70 34.87
N GLU A 76 -5.11 2.78 34.23
CA GLU A 76 -4.61 3.99 34.90
C GLU A 76 -5.73 4.99 35.29
N LEU A 77 -6.94 4.82 34.72
CA LEU A 77 -8.11 5.65 34.99
C LEU A 77 -9.04 5.08 36.08
N GLU A 78 -8.79 3.84 36.52
CA GLU A 78 -9.39 3.20 37.70
C GLU A 78 -8.48 3.33 38.93
#